data_AF-A0A845E5J7-F1
#
_entry.id   AF-A0A845E5J7-F1
#
_cell.length_a   1.000
_cell.length_b   1.000
_cell.length_c   1.000
_cell.angle_alpha   90.00
_cell.angle_beta   90.00
_cell.angle_gamma   90.00
#
_symmetry.space_group_name_H-M   'P 1'
#
loop_
_entity.id
_entity.type
_entity.pdbx_description
1 polymer ?
#
loop_
_entity_poly.entity_id
_entity_poly.type
_entity_poly.pdbx_seq_one_letter_code
_entity_poly.pdbx_strand_id
1 'polypeptide(L)'
;MEREPFIEKVTQHMRETYKCHTVFLYGSYQTGDATNESDVDLIGFSDELETQNKVETFSGKLLDVWVHKTDDMKNPADFLKVHRADVLVDDYDRAKSWMSEIDSIFNEGPAPLKPKEKQFLKDWLTKMKIRSRKGDMEGRYRFHWLVKESLEIYFEMIGRWYLGPKKSLNWLRDHDVEGYRIYDKLLEGPGDRRRLDAWIDHLQKL
;
A
#
# COMPACT_ATOMS: atom_id res chain seq x y z
N MET A 1 7.80 6.18 -25.19
CA MET A 1 6.42 5.82 -25.57
C MET A 1 5.52 6.75 -24.82
N GLU A 2 4.61 7.45 -25.49
CA GLU A 2 3.61 8.29 -24.82
C GLU A 2 2.72 7.39 -23.95
N ARG A 3 2.31 7.87 -22.77
CA ARG A 3 1.56 7.09 -21.75
C ARG A 3 0.29 6.50 -22.34
N GLU A 4 -0.54 7.32 -22.98
CA GLU A 4 -1.86 6.91 -23.48
C GLU A 4 -1.79 5.77 -24.51
N PRO A 5 -0.98 5.84 -25.58
CA PRO A 5 -0.84 4.71 -26.52
C PRO A 5 -0.33 3.41 -25.89
N PHE A 6 0.45 3.50 -24.80
CA PHE A 6 0.90 2.32 -24.07
C PHE A 6 -0.22 1.72 -23.23
N ILE A 7 -0.97 2.56 -22.50
CA ILE A 7 -2.11 2.12 -21.70
C ILE A 7 -3.17 1.46 -22.57
N GLU A 8 -3.48 1.99 -23.76
CA GLU A 8 -4.41 1.34 -24.71
C GLU A 8 -3.97 -0.09 -25.08
N LYS A 9 -2.67 -0.30 -25.37
CA LYS A 9 -2.14 -1.64 -25.67
C LYS A 9 -2.23 -2.58 -24.49
N VAL A 10 -1.94 -2.07 -23.28
CA VAL A 10 -2.06 -2.84 -22.05
C VAL A 10 -3.52 -3.22 -21.78
N THR A 11 -4.45 -2.29 -21.97
CA THR A 11 -5.89 -2.53 -21.89
C THR A 11 -6.34 -3.62 -22.84
N GLN A 12 -5.91 -3.57 -24.10
CA GLN A 12 -6.21 -4.61 -25.08
C GLN A 12 -5.63 -5.97 -24.65
N HIS A 13 -4.38 -5.99 -24.19
CA HIS A 13 -3.73 -7.21 -23.69
C HIS A 13 -4.50 -7.82 -22.50
N MET A 14 -5.00 -7.00 -21.58
CA MET A 14 -5.84 -7.45 -20.45
C MET A 14 -7.14 -8.12 -20.93
N ARG A 15 -7.78 -7.58 -21.97
CA ARG A 15 -9.00 -8.17 -22.53
C ARG A 15 -8.73 -9.45 -23.32
N GLU A 16 -7.67 -9.47 -24.12
CA GLU A 16 -7.40 -10.57 -25.04
C GLU A 16 -6.75 -11.78 -24.35
N THR A 17 -5.75 -11.53 -23.51
CA THR A 17 -4.97 -12.57 -22.84
C THR A 17 -5.64 -13.03 -21.55
N TYR A 18 -6.14 -12.10 -20.75
CA TYR A 18 -6.69 -12.37 -19.42
C TYR A 18 -8.23 -12.36 -19.37
N LYS A 19 -8.89 -12.13 -20.51
CA LYS A 19 -10.37 -12.15 -20.62
C LYS A 19 -11.04 -11.28 -19.55
N CYS A 20 -10.40 -10.14 -19.22
CA CYS A 20 -10.93 -9.25 -18.19
C CYS A 20 -12.04 -8.37 -18.79
N HIS A 21 -13.21 -8.39 -18.16
CA HIS A 21 -14.34 -7.52 -18.50
C HIS A 21 -14.27 -6.17 -17.75
N THR A 22 -13.51 -6.11 -16.67
CA THR A 22 -13.27 -4.90 -15.88
C THR A 22 -11.80 -4.84 -15.54
N VAL A 23 -11.15 -3.69 -15.75
CA VAL A 23 -9.71 -3.51 -15.53
C VAL A 23 -9.47 -2.15 -14.87
N PHE A 24 -8.63 -2.15 -13.85
CA PHE A 24 -8.18 -0.94 -13.18
C PHE A 24 -6.65 -0.83 -13.23
N LEU A 25 -6.17 0.38 -13.46
CA LEU A 25 -4.76 0.78 -13.34
C LEU A 25 -4.56 1.47 -12.00
N TYR A 26 -3.65 0.97 -11.18
CA TYR A 26 -3.28 1.60 -9.91
C TYR A 26 -1.78 1.88 -9.85
N GLY A 27 -1.30 2.29 -8.69
CA GLY A 27 0.13 2.49 -8.47
C GLY A 27 0.68 3.72 -9.22
N SER A 28 1.96 3.66 -9.57
CA SER A 28 2.72 4.85 -10.01
C SER A 28 2.26 5.44 -11.36
N TYR A 29 1.78 4.60 -12.27
CA TYR A 29 1.25 5.04 -13.57
C TYR A 29 -0.10 5.75 -13.45
N GLN A 30 -0.87 5.44 -12.42
CA GLN A 30 -2.10 6.13 -12.07
C GLN A 30 -1.80 7.48 -11.40
N THR A 31 -0.85 7.51 -10.45
CA THR A 31 -0.51 8.75 -9.73
C THR A 31 0.37 9.73 -10.51
N GLY A 32 0.86 9.36 -11.70
CA GLY A 32 1.66 10.22 -12.58
C GLY A 32 3.12 10.40 -12.15
N ASP A 33 3.60 9.58 -11.21
CA ASP A 33 4.96 9.62 -10.67
C ASP A 33 5.76 8.34 -10.99
N ALA A 34 5.35 7.65 -12.05
CA ALA A 34 6.10 6.53 -12.61
C ALA A 34 7.49 6.96 -13.07
N THR A 35 8.48 6.11 -12.78
CA THR A 35 9.87 6.27 -13.19
C THR A 35 10.23 5.21 -14.24
N ASN A 36 11.47 5.21 -14.72
CA ASN A 36 11.95 4.18 -15.65
C ASN A 36 11.99 2.78 -15.03
N GLU A 37 12.08 2.69 -13.70
CA GLU A 37 12.10 1.44 -12.93
C GLU A 37 10.69 0.99 -12.53
N SER A 38 9.68 1.83 -12.75
CA SER A 38 8.30 1.51 -12.38
C SER A 38 7.69 0.44 -13.28
N ASP A 39 7.09 -0.54 -12.63
CA ASP A 39 6.13 -1.47 -13.18
C ASP A 39 4.74 -0.83 -13.34
N VAL A 40 3.89 -1.52 -14.08
CA VAL A 40 2.50 -1.14 -14.35
C VAL A 40 1.60 -2.07 -13.56
N ASP A 41 1.03 -1.54 -12.49
CA ASP A 41 0.13 -2.26 -11.60
C ASP A 41 -1.28 -2.36 -12.20
N LEU A 42 -1.73 -3.57 -12.48
CA LEU A 42 -3.03 -3.83 -13.07
C LEU A 42 -3.82 -4.81 -12.22
N ILE A 43 -5.10 -4.52 -12.06
CA ILE A 43 -6.05 -5.51 -11.57
C ILE A 43 -7.17 -5.69 -12.60
N GLY A 44 -7.56 -6.93 -12.83
CA GLY A 44 -8.62 -7.28 -13.77
C GLY A 44 -9.58 -8.29 -13.16
N PHE A 45 -10.84 -8.23 -13.57
CA PHE A 45 -11.88 -9.18 -13.19
C PHE A 45 -12.36 -9.95 -14.42
N SER A 46 -12.43 -11.27 -14.30
CA SER A 46 -12.83 -12.20 -15.36
C SER A 46 -13.87 -13.19 -14.86
N ASP A 47 -14.82 -13.52 -15.75
CA ASP A 47 -15.77 -14.62 -15.56
C ASP A 47 -15.16 -15.97 -16.02
N GLU A 48 -14.09 -15.94 -16.82
CA GLU A 48 -13.53 -17.11 -17.51
C GLU A 48 -12.29 -17.69 -16.82
N LEU A 49 -11.52 -16.85 -16.12
CA LEU A 49 -10.25 -17.24 -15.53
C LEU A 49 -10.34 -17.37 -14.01
N GLU A 50 -9.56 -18.31 -13.48
CA GLU A 50 -9.29 -18.42 -12.06
C GLU A 50 -8.39 -17.28 -11.58
N THR A 51 -8.50 -16.96 -10.28
CA THR A 51 -7.67 -15.93 -9.65
C THR A 51 -6.19 -16.29 -9.79
N GLN A 52 -5.39 -15.39 -10.35
CA GLN A 52 -3.99 -15.61 -10.65
C GLN A 52 -3.22 -14.29 -10.71
N ASN A 53 -1.92 -14.34 -10.42
CA ASN A 53 -1.04 -13.19 -10.52
C ASN A 53 0.11 -13.51 -11.47
N LYS A 54 0.49 -12.53 -12.28
CA LYS A 54 1.57 -12.69 -13.25
C LYS A 54 2.39 -11.41 -13.36
N VAL A 55 3.68 -11.57 -13.14
CA VAL A 55 4.69 -10.57 -13.51
C VAL A 55 5.17 -10.89 -14.92
N GLU A 56 5.04 -9.96 -15.85
CA GLU A 56 5.47 -10.16 -17.23
C GLU A 56 6.08 -8.92 -17.87
N THR A 57 6.89 -9.12 -18.91
CA THR A 57 7.38 -8.02 -19.73
C THR A 57 6.48 -7.84 -20.93
N PHE A 58 5.90 -6.65 -21.09
CA PHE A 58 5.04 -6.29 -22.22
C PHE A 58 5.48 -4.96 -22.82
N SER A 59 5.75 -4.93 -24.13
CA SER A 59 6.24 -3.75 -24.85
C SER A 59 7.44 -3.05 -24.17
N GLY A 60 8.36 -3.83 -23.58
CA GLY A 60 9.56 -3.33 -22.91
C GLY A 60 9.34 -2.75 -21.50
N LYS A 61 8.16 -2.97 -20.90
CA LYS A 61 7.82 -2.59 -19.53
C LYS A 61 7.42 -3.81 -18.71
N LEU A 62 7.64 -3.75 -17.40
CA LEU A 62 7.16 -4.77 -16.48
C LEU A 62 5.69 -4.49 -16.14
N LEU A 63 4.84 -5.50 -16.25
CA LEU A 63 3.47 -5.48 -15.75
C LEU A 63 3.40 -6.35 -14.50
N ASP A 64 2.73 -5.86 -13.47
CA ASP A 64 2.27 -6.68 -12.33
C ASP A 64 0.75 -6.86 -12.46
N VAL A 65 0.35 -8.02 -12.98
CA VAL A 65 -1.04 -8.32 -13.35
C VAL A 65 -1.68 -9.18 -12.29
N TRP A 66 -2.78 -8.69 -11.71
CA TRP A 66 -3.63 -9.41 -10.77
C TRP A 66 -4.97 -9.69 -11.44
N VAL A 67 -5.28 -10.94 -11.74
CA VAL A 67 -6.58 -11.35 -12.30
C VAL A 67 -7.38 -12.02 -11.20
N HIS A 68 -8.62 -11.55 -11.02
CA HIS A 68 -9.56 -12.04 -10.04
C HIS A 68 -10.83 -12.54 -10.70
N LYS A 69 -11.54 -13.44 -10.01
CA LYS A 69 -12.90 -13.79 -10.39
C LYS A 69 -13.82 -12.60 -10.17
N THR A 70 -14.83 -12.47 -11.01
CA THR A 70 -15.93 -11.50 -10.81
C THR A 70 -16.55 -11.59 -9.42
N ASP A 71 -16.67 -12.79 -8.87
CA ASP A 71 -17.22 -13.00 -7.53
C ASP A 71 -16.38 -12.35 -6.42
N ASP A 72 -15.08 -12.15 -6.63
CA ASP A 72 -14.21 -11.47 -5.68
C ASP A 72 -14.61 -9.99 -5.51
N MET A 73 -15.28 -9.38 -6.51
CA MET A 73 -15.80 -8.01 -6.41
C MET A 73 -16.82 -7.84 -5.26
N LYS A 74 -17.41 -8.94 -4.75
CA LYS A 74 -18.32 -8.91 -3.58
C LYS A 74 -17.60 -8.55 -2.27
N ASN A 75 -16.27 -8.59 -2.25
CA ASN A 75 -15.44 -8.26 -1.08
C ASN A 75 -14.51 -7.06 -1.37
N PRO A 76 -15.05 -5.84 -1.60
CA PRO A 76 -14.25 -4.66 -1.97
C PRO A 76 -13.16 -4.29 -0.94
N ALA A 77 -13.33 -4.68 0.33
CA ALA A 77 -12.33 -4.45 1.38
C ALA A 77 -10.96 -5.11 1.10
N ASP A 78 -10.95 -6.21 0.35
CA ASP A 78 -9.70 -6.90 -0.01
C ASP A 78 -8.90 -6.14 -1.09
N PHE A 79 -9.50 -5.10 -1.68
CA PHE A 79 -8.96 -4.37 -2.83
C PHE A 79 -8.63 -2.92 -2.53
N LEU A 80 -8.55 -2.49 -1.27
CA LEU A 80 -8.26 -1.09 -0.91
C LEU A 80 -6.98 -0.49 -1.54
N LYS A 81 -6.04 -1.33 -1.99
CA LYS A 81 -4.86 -0.87 -2.76
C LYS A 81 -5.23 -0.10 -4.04
N VAL A 82 -6.39 -0.42 -4.64
CA VAL A 82 -6.92 0.17 -5.87
C VAL A 82 -7.76 1.43 -5.61
N HIS A 83 -7.86 1.89 -4.35
CA HIS A 83 -8.51 3.17 -4.05
C HIS A 83 -7.91 4.30 -4.92
N ARG A 84 -8.80 4.99 -5.65
CA ARG A 84 -8.53 5.99 -6.71
C ARG A 84 -7.83 5.47 -7.97
N ALA A 85 -7.95 4.18 -8.28
CA ALA A 85 -7.46 3.63 -9.54
C ALA A 85 -8.16 4.24 -10.77
N ASP A 86 -7.46 4.28 -11.90
CA ASP A 86 -8.05 4.62 -13.19
C ASP A 86 -8.80 3.41 -13.74
N VAL A 87 -10.04 3.61 -14.20
CA VAL A 87 -10.83 2.55 -14.86
C VAL A 87 -10.42 2.47 -16.33
N LEU A 88 -9.87 1.33 -16.74
CA LEU A 88 -9.44 1.09 -18.13
C LEU A 88 -10.50 0.34 -18.95
N VAL A 89 -11.23 -0.58 -18.32
CA VAL A 89 -12.32 -1.36 -18.93
C VAL A 89 -13.46 -1.48 -17.92
N ASP A 90 -14.69 -1.35 -18.39
CA ASP A 90 -15.90 -1.58 -17.59
C ASP A 90 -17.05 -2.07 -18.49
N ASP A 91 -16.92 -3.29 -19.04
CA ASP A 91 -17.87 -3.84 -20.02
C ASP A 91 -19.30 -4.04 -19.45
N TYR A 92 -19.45 -4.01 -18.12
CA TYR A 92 -20.71 -4.25 -17.42
C TYR A 92 -21.20 -3.06 -16.59
N ASP A 93 -20.59 -1.88 -16.71
CA ASP A 93 -20.93 -0.67 -15.96
C ASP A 93 -20.92 -0.85 -14.42
N ARG A 94 -20.02 -1.69 -13.90
CA ARG A 94 -19.91 -2.04 -12.46
C ARG A 94 -18.76 -1.32 -11.75
N ALA A 95 -17.79 -0.77 -12.50
CA ALA A 95 -16.60 -0.18 -11.91
C ALA A 95 -16.95 1.01 -11.02
N LYS A 96 -17.89 1.87 -11.45
CA LYS A 96 -18.26 3.07 -10.71
C LYS A 96 -18.88 2.77 -9.34
N SER A 97 -19.83 1.83 -9.28
CA SER A 97 -20.46 1.45 -8.00
C SER A 97 -19.44 0.78 -7.09
N TRP A 98 -18.62 -0.12 -7.64
CA TRP A 98 -17.60 -0.84 -6.87
C TRP A 98 -16.51 0.09 -6.31
N MET A 99 -16.04 1.06 -7.10
CA MET A 99 -15.12 2.09 -6.64
C MET A 99 -15.74 2.99 -5.57
N SER A 100 -17.05 3.27 -5.63
CA SER A 100 -17.75 4.03 -4.59
C SER A 100 -17.80 3.25 -3.26
N GLU A 101 -17.95 1.92 -3.31
CA GLU A 101 -17.87 1.07 -2.12
C GLU A 101 -16.46 1.06 -1.53
N ILE A 102 -15.43 0.94 -2.36
CA ILE A 102 -14.02 1.05 -1.94
C ILE A 102 -13.75 2.40 -1.28
N ASP A 103 -14.23 3.49 -1.88
CA ASP A 103 -14.10 4.84 -1.33
C ASP A 103 -14.79 4.95 0.04
N SER A 104 -15.98 4.35 0.20
CA SER A 104 -16.68 4.31 1.51
C SER A 104 -15.85 3.59 2.57
N ILE A 105 -15.38 2.38 2.27
CA ILE A 105 -14.57 1.56 3.20
C ILE A 105 -13.26 2.26 3.55
N PHE A 106 -12.62 2.89 2.55
CA PHE A 106 -11.39 3.64 2.78
C PHE A 106 -11.62 4.82 3.72
N ASN A 107 -12.72 5.57 3.54
CA ASN A 107 -13.07 6.74 4.36
C ASN A 107 -13.55 6.37 5.77
N GLU A 108 -14.23 5.23 5.93
CA GLU A 108 -14.61 4.67 7.23
C GLU A 108 -13.39 4.29 8.06
N GLY A 109 -12.33 3.80 7.40
CA GLY A 109 -11.11 3.35 8.06
C GLY A 109 -11.23 1.94 8.67
N PRO A 110 -10.13 1.38 9.19
CA PRO A 110 -10.17 0.12 9.93
C PRO A 110 -10.97 0.27 11.23
N ALA A 111 -11.40 -0.87 11.79
CA ALA A 111 -12.03 -0.89 13.10
C ALA A 111 -11.15 -0.18 14.16
N PRO A 112 -11.71 0.76 14.94
CA PRO A 112 -10.92 1.54 15.88
C PRO A 112 -10.40 0.66 17.02
N LEU A 113 -9.13 0.85 17.37
CA LEU A 113 -8.53 0.16 18.52
C LEU A 113 -9.20 0.58 19.82
N LYS A 114 -9.48 -0.39 20.68
CA LYS A 114 -9.83 -0.13 22.08
C LYS A 114 -8.64 0.49 22.79
N PRO A 115 -8.87 1.31 23.85
CA PRO A 115 -7.77 1.93 24.60
C PRO A 115 -6.70 0.94 25.08
N LYS A 116 -7.12 -0.27 25.49
CA LYS A 116 -6.21 -1.33 25.93
C LYS A 116 -5.35 -1.91 24.80
N GLU A 117 -5.91 -2.03 23.59
CA GLU A 117 -5.18 -2.53 22.41
C GLU A 117 -4.15 -1.50 21.96
N LYS A 118 -4.55 -0.22 21.92
CA LYS A 118 -3.63 0.89 21.65
C LYS A 118 -2.50 0.98 22.68
N GLN A 119 -2.80 0.83 23.97
CA GLN A 119 -1.77 0.77 25.01
C GLN A 119 -0.85 -0.44 24.85
N PHE A 120 -1.38 -1.60 24.47
CA PHE A 120 -0.56 -2.79 24.21
C PHE A 120 0.45 -2.56 23.08
N LEU A 121 0.05 -1.91 21.99
CA LEU A 121 0.96 -1.54 20.90
C LEU A 121 2.07 -0.59 21.39
N LYS A 122 1.72 0.43 22.18
CA LYS A 122 2.69 1.34 22.81
C LYS A 122 3.71 0.62 23.70
N ASP A 123 3.24 -0.31 24.52
CA ASP A 123 4.10 -1.12 25.38
C ASP A 123 5.00 -2.05 24.56
N TRP A 124 4.47 -2.62 23.46
CA TRP A 124 5.23 -3.46 22.54
C TRP A 124 6.34 -2.67 21.84
N LEU A 125 6.05 -1.46 21.34
CA LEU A 125 7.03 -0.55 20.74
C LEU A 125 8.17 -0.26 21.71
N THR A 126 7.84 0.01 22.98
CA THR A 126 8.84 0.26 24.04
C THR A 126 9.70 -0.97 24.33
N LYS A 127 9.10 -2.17 24.40
CA LYS A 127 9.84 -3.43 24.58
C LYS A 127 10.78 -3.70 23.40
N MET A 128 10.31 -3.48 22.17
CA MET A 128 11.12 -3.67 20.96
C MET A 128 12.25 -2.65 20.86
N LYS A 129 12.01 -1.41 21.28
CA LYS A 129 13.04 -0.38 21.41
C LYS A 129 14.19 -0.86 22.30
N ILE A 130 13.87 -1.39 23.50
CA ILE A 130 14.88 -1.96 24.42
C ILE A 130 15.59 -3.16 23.79
N ARG A 131 14.85 -4.09 23.19
CA ARG A 131 15.40 -5.32 22.59
C ARG A 131 16.32 -5.05 21.39
N SER A 132 16.04 -4.00 20.61
CA SER A 132 16.89 -3.57 19.49
C SER A 132 18.26 -3.06 19.92
N ARG A 133 18.42 -2.72 21.22
CA ARG A 133 19.68 -2.20 21.77
C ARG A 133 20.71 -3.29 22.05
N LYS A 134 20.31 -4.57 22.00
CA LYS A 134 21.24 -5.70 22.10
C LYS A 134 22.33 -5.53 21.01
N GLY A 135 23.60 -5.63 21.37
CA GLY A 135 24.74 -5.39 20.47
C GLY A 135 25.01 -6.52 19.46
N ASP A 136 24.14 -7.52 19.44
CA ASP A 136 24.28 -8.73 18.64
C ASP A 136 23.44 -8.69 17.35
N MET A 137 23.46 -9.79 16.61
CA MET A 137 22.73 -9.93 15.35
C MET A 137 21.22 -9.81 15.54
N GLU A 138 20.67 -10.39 16.61
CA GLU A 138 19.24 -10.33 16.93
C GLU A 138 18.80 -8.88 17.21
N GLY A 139 19.58 -8.12 17.98
CA GLY A 139 19.31 -6.71 18.23
C GLY A 139 19.29 -5.87 16.95
N ARG A 140 20.26 -6.11 16.05
CA ARG A 140 20.29 -5.46 14.73
C ARG A 140 19.09 -5.83 13.86
N TYR A 141 18.67 -7.10 13.86
CA TYR A 141 17.47 -7.53 13.15
C TYR A 141 16.22 -6.82 13.69
N ARG A 142 16.06 -6.80 15.03
CA ARG A 142 14.94 -6.14 15.70
C ARG A 142 14.90 -4.63 15.46
N PHE A 143 16.04 -3.97 15.28
CA PHE A 143 16.08 -2.57 14.89
C PHE A 143 15.36 -2.35 13.55
N HIS A 144 15.76 -3.07 12.50
CA HIS A 144 15.17 -2.92 11.16
C HIS A 144 13.71 -3.36 11.13
N TRP A 145 13.38 -4.43 11.85
CA TRP A 145 12.00 -4.87 12.02
C TRP A 145 11.15 -3.77 12.67
N LEU A 146 11.61 -3.21 13.80
CA LEU A 146 10.87 -2.14 14.47
C LEU A 146 10.73 -0.90 13.60
N VAL A 147 11.74 -0.51 12.82
CA VAL A 147 11.63 0.60 11.85
C VAL A 147 10.44 0.36 10.91
N LYS A 148 10.39 -0.80 10.25
CA LYS A 148 9.31 -1.14 9.31
C LYS A 148 7.94 -1.23 9.99
N GLU A 149 7.84 -1.99 11.07
CA GLU A 149 6.54 -2.29 11.71
C GLU A 149 5.97 -1.10 12.48
N SER A 150 6.83 -0.21 13.01
CA SER A 150 6.36 0.99 13.71
C SER A 150 5.60 1.95 12.80
N LEU A 151 5.90 1.99 11.50
CA LEU A 151 5.11 2.76 10.53
C LEU A 151 3.72 2.15 10.35
N GLU A 152 3.59 0.84 10.30
CA GLU A 152 2.28 0.18 10.19
C GLU A 152 1.44 0.38 11.45
N ILE A 153 2.07 0.22 12.62
CA ILE A 153 1.46 0.48 13.93
C ILE A 153 1.01 1.94 14.07
N TYR A 154 1.74 2.90 13.49
CA TYR A 154 1.30 4.30 13.46
C TYR A 154 -0.08 4.43 12.81
N PHE A 155 -0.27 3.85 11.62
CA PHE A 155 -1.55 3.90 10.89
C PHE A 155 -2.66 3.18 11.65
N GLU A 156 -2.36 2.04 12.27
CA GLU A 156 -3.29 1.32 13.14
C GLU A 156 -3.76 2.19 14.33
N MET A 157 -2.84 2.86 15.01
CA MET A 157 -3.13 3.68 16.19
C MET A 157 -3.93 4.96 15.88
N ILE A 158 -3.87 5.45 14.64
CA ILE A 158 -4.67 6.60 14.18
C ILE A 158 -5.94 6.17 13.42
N GLY A 159 -6.24 4.87 13.35
CA GLY A 159 -7.43 4.35 12.68
C GLY A 159 -7.43 4.60 11.18
N ARG A 160 -6.30 4.35 10.51
CA ARG A 160 -6.16 4.48 9.05
C ARG A 160 -5.58 3.22 8.42
N TRP A 161 -5.96 2.97 7.17
CA TRP A 161 -5.39 1.88 6.38
C TRP A 161 -3.91 2.15 6.06
N TYR A 162 -3.04 1.17 6.32
CA TYR A 162 -1.69 1.17 5.80
C TYR A 162 -1.69 0.60 4.36
N LEU A 163 -1.60 1.48 3.36
CA LEU A 163 -1.62 1.10 1.94
C LEU A 163 -0.21 1.03 1.31
N GLY A 164 0.78 0.62 2.11
CA GLY A 164 2.18 0.55 1.71
C GLY A 164 2.96 1.87 1.91
N PRO A 165 4.30 1.81 1.80
CA PRO A 165 5.18 2.89 2.25
C PRO A 165 4.97 4.19 1.48
N LYS A 166 4.74 4.14 0.16
CA LYS A 166 4.59 5.33 -0.66
C LYS A 166 3.38 6.18 -0.27
N LYS A 167 2.19 5.56 -0.19
CA LYS A 167 0.95 6.25 0.22
C LYS A 167 1.05 6.72 1.68
N SER A 168 1.60 5.89 2.57
CA SER A 168 1.77 6.19 3.99
C SER A 168 2.74 7.35 4.26
N LEU A 169 3.87 7.41 3.56
CA LEU A 169 4.86 8.50 3.69
C LEU A 169 4.33 9.82 3.13
N ASN A 170 3.63 9.79 2.00
CA ASN A 170 2.93 10.98 1.48
C ASN A 170 1.88 11.48 2.46
N TRP A 171 1.09 10.57 3.05
CA TRP A 171 0.09 10.94 4.06
C TRP A 171 0.75 11.59 5.28
N LEU A 172 1.82 10.99 5.82
CA LEU A 172 2.60 11.56 6.92
C LEU A 172 3.09 12.97 6.61
N ARG A 173 3.70 13.16 5.43
CA ARG A 173 4.20 14.48 5.00
C ARG A 173 3.11 15.54 5.02
N ASP A 174 1.91 15.18 4.60
CA ASP A 174 0.82 16.14 4.40
C ASP A 174 -0.03 16.37 5.67
N HIS A 175 -0.02 15.43 6.64
CA HIS A 175 -0.91 15.46 7.83
C HIS A 175 -0.19 15.43 9.19
N ASP A 176 1.03 14.90 9.25
CA ASP A 176 1.87 14.85 10.46
C ASP A 176 3.32 15.18 10.07
N VAL A 177 3.54 16.44 9.70
CA VAL A 177 4.82 16.97 9.21
C VAL A 177 5.97 16.68 10.18
N GLU A 178 5.70 16.73 11.49
CA GLU A 178 6.72 16.42 12.50
C GLU A 178 7.02 14.92 12.54
N GLY A 179 5.99 14.06 12.52
CA GLY A 179 6.16 12.60 12.41
C GLY A 179 6.93 12.21 11.14
N TYR A 180 6.60 12.83 10.00
CA TYR A 180 7.32 12.65 8.73
C TYR A 180 8.80 13.00 8.88
N ARG A 181 9.12 14.19 9.41
CA ARG A 181 10.50 14.65 9.60
C ARG A 181 11.30 13.74 10.53
N ILE A 182 10.68 13.26 11.61
CA ILE A 182 11.33 12.32 12.55
C ILE A 182 11.60 10.98 11.87
N TYR A 183 10.60 10.44 11.16
CA TYR A 183 10.70 9.14 10.51
C TYR A 183 11.67 9.17 9.31
N ASP A 184 11.65 10.21 8.49
CA ASP A 184 12.60 10.42 7.39
C ASP A 184 14.04 10.44 7.92
N LYS A 185 14.27 11.23 8.99
CA LYS A 185 15.58 11.27 9.67
C LYS A 185 16.01 9.91 10.22
N LEU A 186 15.08 9.08 10.70
CA LEU A 186 15.37 7.71 11.13
C LEU A 186 15.87 6.83 9.97
N LEU A 187 15.38 7.04 8.76
CA LEU A 187 15.79 6.29 7.57
C LEU A 187 17.12 6.79 6.96
N GLU A 188 17.58 8.00 7.32
CA GLU A 188 18.82 8.56 6.81
C GLU A 188 20.08 7.83 7.33
N GLY A 189 20.80 7.16 6.43
CA GLY A 189 22.13 6.60 6.73
C GLY A 189 22.10 5.33 7.58
N PRO A 190 23.21 4.96 8.24
CA PRO A 190 23.25 3.75 9.05
C PRO A 190 22.32 3.88 10.27
N GLY A 191 21.67 2.78 10.64
CA GLY A 191 20.68 2.76 11.71
C GLY A 191 21.13 3.44 13.01
N ASP A 192 20.49 4.56 13.34
CA ASP A 192 20.78 5.37 14.53
C ASP A 192 19.69 5.18 15.59
N ARG A 193 20.08 4.59 16.71
CA ARG A 193 19.18 4.29 17.84
C ARG A 193 18.54 5.53 18.44
N ARG A 194 19.22 6.69 18.42
CA ARG A 194 18.65 7.95 18.95
C ARG A 194 17.50 8.44 18.09
N ARG A 195 17.56 8.21 16.78
CA ARG A 195 16.51 8.56 15.83
C ARG A 195 15.32 7.61 15.96
N LEU A 196 15.60 6.33 16.21
CA LEU A 196 14.55 5.36 16.52
C LEU A 196 13.85 5.73 17.82
N ASP A 197 14.61 6.11 18.85
CA ASP A 197 14.03 6.58 20.12
C ASP A 197 13.09 7.77 19.87
N ALA A 198 13.51 8.77 19.08
CA ALA A 198 12.68 9.92 18.74
C ALA A 198 11.37 9.53 18.03
N TRP A 199 11.42 8.57 17.09
CA TRP A 199 10.22 8.07 16.42
C TRP A 199 9.29 7.33 17.39
N ILE A 200 9.82 6.43 18.21
CA ILE A 200 8.99 5.71 19.19
C ILE A 200 8.37 6.68 20.19
N ASP A 201 9.10 7.70 20.63
CA ASP A 201 8.61 8.71 21.57
C ASP A 201 7.54 9.62 20.93
N HIS A 202 7.58 9.84 19.61
CA HIS A 202 6.47 10.46 18.86
C HIS A 202 5.22 9.58 18.91
N LEU A 203 5.36 8.28 18.65
CA LEU A 203 4.25 7.30 18.69
C LEU A 203 3.62 7.16 20.08
N GLN A 204 4.38 7.35 21.15
CA GLN A 204 3.83 7.32 22.51
C GLN A 204 2.80 8.43 22.77
N LYS A 205 2.80 9.51 21.98
CA LYS A 205 1.86 10.64 22.13
C LYS A 205 0.50 10.40 21.48
N LEU A 206 0.38 9.38 20.62
CA LEU A 206 -0.83 9.08 19.86
C LEU A 206 -2.00 8.58 20.69
#